data_AF-A0A954BZF8-F1
#
_entry.id   AF-A0A954BZF8-F1
#
_cell.length_a   1.000
_cell.length_b   1.000
_cell.length_c   1.000
_cell.angle_alpha   90.00
_cell.angle_beta   90.00
_cell.angle_gamma   90.00
#
_symmetry.space_group_name_H-M   'P 1'
#
loop_
_entity.id
_entity.type
_entity.pdbx_description
1 polymer ?
#
loop_
_entity_poly.entity_id
_entity_poly.type
_entity_poly.pdbx_seq_one_letter_code
_entity_poly.pdbx_strand_id
1 'polypeptide(L)'
;MKWQKGQSGNPKGRPKKGGCISDILQDLLAEKKNGTTRLRRLIEVYLKKAEDGDIDAFKALRSYIQPEPRAAQLIELNDPEPIRAIIRGGDAEPS
;
A
#
# COMPACT_ATOMS: atom_id res chain seq x y z
N MET A 1 -8.94 -21.55 14.80
CA MET A 1 -7.56 -21.08 15.05
C MET A 1 -7.62 -19.63 15.49
N LYS A 2 -7.01 -19.29 16.63
CA LYS A 2 -7.02 -17.95 17.20
C LYS A 2 -5.80 -17.20 16.66
N TRP A 3 -6.00 -16.05 16.03
CA TRP A 3 -4.90 -15.17 15.62
C TRP A 3 -4.03 -14.82 16.83
N GLN A 4 -2.74 -15.13 16.78
CA GLN A 4 -1.81 -14.85 17.88
C GLN A 4 -1.40 -13.37 17.82
N LYS A 5 -1.67 -12.61 18.89
CA LYS A 5 -1.18 -11.22 19.01
C LYS A 5 0.35 -11.25 18.90
N GLY A 6 0.89 -10.54 17.91
CA GLY A 6 2.33 -10.50 17.62
C GLY A 6 2.75 -11.30 16.37
N GLN A 7 1.89 -12.17 15.82
CA GLN A 7 2.08 -12.66 14.47
C GLN A 7 1.64 -11.60 13.47
N SER A 8 2.62 -11.00 12.79
CA SER A 8 2.36 -10.23 11.57
C SER A 8 1.59 -11.11 10.58
N GLY A 9 0.58 -10.57 9.90
CA GLY A 9 -0.16 -11.26 8.86
C GLY A 9 0.65 -11.65 7.63
N ASN A 10 1.94 -11.30 7.61
CA ASN A 10 2.90 -11.82 6.68
C ASN A 10 3.95 -12.66 7.44
N PRO A 11 3.76 -13.99 7.53
CA PRO A 11 4.69 -14.91 8.21
C PRO A 11 6.12 -14.87 7.66
N LYS A 12 6.30 -14.47 6.39
CA LYS A 12 7.62 -14.34 5.75
C LYS A 12 8.27 -12.97 5.99
N GLY A 13 7.60 -12.07 6.71
CA GLY A 13 8.04 -10.69 6.91
C GLY A 13 8.07 -9.89 5.62
N ARG A 14 8.50 -8.63 5.71
CA ARG A 14 8.68 -7.79 4.51
C ARG A 14 9.68 -8.49 3.57
N PRO A 15 9.37 -8.61 2.25
CA PRO A 15 10.33 -9.11 1.28
C PRO A 15 11.66 -8.35 1.35
N LYS A 16 12.76 -9.01 0.96
CA LYS A 16 14.10 -8.39 0.91
C LYS A 16 14.09 -7.14 0.02
N LYS A 17 14.99 -6.19 0.30
CA LYS A 17 15.13 -4.94 -0.45
C LYS A 17 15.22 -5.21 -1.96
N GLY A 18 14.41 -4.52 -2.76
CA GLY A 18 14.29 -4.70 -4.21
C GLY A 18 13.25 -5.74 -4.64
N GLY A 19 12.70 -6.50 -3.68
CA GLY A 19 11.57 -7.42 -3.91
C GLY A 19 10.20 -6.79 -3.65
N CYS A 20 10.16 -5.56 -3.14
CA CYS A 20 8.92 -4.81 -2.91
C CYS A 20 8.71 -3.78 -4.02
N ILE A 21 7.46 -3.60 -4.46
CA ILE A 21 7.07 -2.53 -5.39
C ILE A 21 7.53 -1.15 -4.89
N SER A 22 7.46 -0.92 -3.57
CA SER A 22 7.93 0.32 -2.95
C SER A 22 9.41 0.60 -3.21
N ASP A 23 10.23 -0.44 -3.23
CA ASP A 23 11.69 -0.30 -3.39
C ASP A 23 12.01 0.03 -4.85
N ILE A 24 11.38 -0.69 -5.78
CA ILE A 24 11.49 -0.41 -7.22
C ILE A 24 11.00 1.01 -7.54
N LEU A 25 9.87 1.41 -6.96
CA LEU A 25 9.33 2.74 -7.15
C LEU A 25 10.27 3.82 -6.60
N GLN A 26 10.89 3.60 -5.43
CA GLN A 26 11.88 4.51 -4.89
C GLN A 26 13.08 4.66 -5.83
N ASP A 27 13.59 3.56 -6.38
CA ASP A 27 14.70 3.58 -7.32
C ASP A 27 14.35 4.37 -8.59
N LEU A 28 13.17 4.09 -9.20
CA LEU A 28 12.68 4.82 -10.38
C LEU A 28 12.50 6.32 -10.13
N LEU A 29 12.01 6.69 -8.94
CA LEU A 29 11.80 8.09 -8.55
C LEU A 29 13.12 8.82 -8.27
N ALA A 30 14.14 8.11 -7.79
CA ALA A 30 15.48 8.62 -7.52
C ALA A 30 16.32 8.84 -8.79
N GLU A 31 15.98 8.19 -9.90
CA GLU A 31 16.68 8.35 -11.17
C GLU A 31 16.85 9.81 -11.58
N LYS A 32 18.10 10.19 -11.88
CA LYS A 32 18.47 11.55 -12.29
C LYS A 32 18.51 11.67 -13.81
N LYS A 33 17.96 12.76 -14.34
CA LYS A 33 18.13 13.20 -15.72
C LYS A 33 18.42 14.70 -15.70
N ASN A 34 19.50 15.13 -16.37
CA ASN A 34 19.91 16.53 -16.43
C ASN A 34 20.02 17.19 -15.04
N GLY A 35 20.62 16.50 -14.07
CA GLY A 35 20.79 17.01 -12.70
C GLY A 35 19.55 16.98 -11.80
N THR A 36 18.37 16.61 -12.30
CA THR A 36 17.12 16.57 -11.53
C THR A 36 16.59 15.15 -11.38
N THR A 37 15.98 14.83 -10.24
CA THR A 37 15.35 13.51 -10.03
C THR A 37 14.04 13.41 -10.80
N ARG A 38 13.60 12.18 -11.11
CA ARG A 38 12.29 11.93 -11.70
C ARG A 38 11.17 12.43 -10.78
N LEU A 39 11.30 12.21 -9.48
CA LEU A 39 10.35 12.72 -8.49
C LEU A 39 10.16 14.23 -8.58
N ARG A 40 11.26 14.99 -8.66
CA ARG A 40 11.19 16.46 -8.75
C ARG A 40 10.40 16.91 -9.97
N ARG A 41 10.68 16.30 -11.13
CA ARG A 41 9.98 16.60 -12.39
C ARG A 41 8.49 16.28 -12.34
N LEU A 42 8.10 15.18 -11.68
CA LEU A 42 6.68 14.83 -11.49
C LEU A 42 5.98 15.84 -10.58
N ILE A 43 6.63 16.28 -9.50
CA ILE A 43 6.08 17.32 -8.61
C ILE A 43 5.89 18.64 -9.35
N GLU A 44 6.83 19.03 -10.22
CA GLU A 44 6.70 20.24 -11.05
C GLU A 44 5.50 20.16 -12.01
N VAL A 45 5.24 18.99 -12.60
CA VAL A 45 4.05 18.76 -13.43
C VAL A 45 2.76 18.89 -12.60
N TYR A 46 2.73 18.32 -11.39
CA TYR A 46 1.57 18.43 -10.50
C TYR A 46 1.34 19.87 -10.03
N LEU A 47 2.41 20.61 -9.74
CA LEU A 47 2.33 22.03 -9.37
C LEU A 47 1.70 22.84 -10.49
N LYS A 48 2.19 22.68 -11.72
CA LYS A 48 1.61 23.37 -12.88
C LYS A 48 0.12 23.06 -13.05
N LYS A 49 -0.27 21.78 -12.96
CA LYS A 49 -1.68 21.39 -13.03
C LYS A 49 -2.52 22.06 -11.93
N ALA A 50 -2.01 22.12 -10.71
CA ALA A 50 -2.71 22.77 -9.60
C ALA A 50 -2.84 24.29 -9.82
N GLU A 51 -1.80 24.95 -10.35
CA GLU A 51 -1.84 26.37 -10.75
C GLU A 51 -2.87 26.61 -11.88
N ASP A 52 -3.02 25.66 -12.80
CA ASP A 52 -4.01 25.68 -13.87
C ASP A 52 -5.44 25.34 -13.37
N GLY A 53 -5.62 25.08 -12.07
CA GLY A 53 -6.94 24.84 -11.44
C GLY A 53 -7.34 23.37 -11.26
N ASP A 54 -6.44 22.42 -11.49
CA ASP A 54 -6.68 21.00 -11.19
C ASP A 54 -6.74 20.78 -9.66
N ILE A 55 -7.97 20.69 -9.15
CA ILE A 55 -8.25 20.54 -7.72
C ILE A 55 -7.69 19.21 -7.18
N ASP A 56 -7.66 18.15 -7.98
CA ASP A 56 -7.15 16.85 -7.52
C ASP A 56 -5.63 16.85 -7.42
N ALA A 57 -4.93 17.52 -8.36
CA ALA A 57 -3.50 17.77 -8.25
C ALA A 57 -3.17 18.62 -7.00
N PHE A 58 -3.97 19.66 -6.72
CA PHE A 58 -3.82 20.47 -5.51
C PHE A 58 -4.02 19.65 -4.24
N LYS A 59 -5.10 18.86 -4.15
CA LYS A 59 -5.37 17.98 -3.00
C LYS A 59 -4.25 16.97 -2.79
N ALA A 60 -3.75 16.35 -3.86
CA ALA A 60 -2.64 15.42 -3.80
C ALA A 60 -1.40 16.10 -3.20
N LEU A 61 -1.00 17.28 -3.70
CA LEU A 61 0.14 18.05 -3.16
C LEU A 61 -0.09 18.46 -1.71
N ARG A 62 -1.29 18.96 -1.38
CA ARG A 62 -1.67 19.38 -0.02
C ARG A 62 -1.54 18.25 0.99
N SER A 63 -1.91 17.02 0.61
CA SER A 63 -1.85 15.85 1.51
C SER A 63 -0.44 15.55 2.02
N TYR A 64 0.61 15.95 1.29
CA TYR A 64 2.01 15.77 1.69
C TYR A 64 2.51 16.87 2.63
N ILE A 65 1.94 18.08 2.58
CA ILE A 65 2.36 19.23 3.39
C ILE A 65 1.55 19.30 4.69
N GLN A 66 0.25 19.03 4.58
CA GLN A 66 -0.69 19.07 5.69
C GLN A 66 -1.49 17.76 5.67
N PRO A 67 -1.00 16.71 6.35
CA PRO A 67 -1.73 15.46 6.42
C PRO A 67 -3.05 15.69 7.16
N GLU A 68 -4.16 15.36 6.50
CA GLU A 68 -5.46 15.36 7.17
C GLU A 68 -5.50 14.27 8.24
N PRO A 69 -6.17 14.50 9.38
CA PRO A 69 -6.35 13.46 10.38
C PRO A 69 -7.10 12.29 9.73
N ARG A 70 -6.47 11.12 9.67
CA ARG A 70 -7.11 9.91 9.15
C ARG A 70 -8.34 9.61 9.99
N ALA A 71 -9.52 9.78 9.41
CA ALA A 71 -10.75 9.31 10.03
C ALA A 71 -10.63 7.80 10.25
N ALA A 72 -10.67 7.37 11.51
CA ALA A 72 -10.73 5.96 11.84
C ALA A 72 -12.08 5.42 11.35
N GLN A 73 -12.06 4.60 10.30
CA GLN A 73 -13.23 3.84 9.91
C GLN A 73 -13.46 2.75 10.96
N LEU A 74 -14.47 2.95 11.80
CA LEU A 74 -14.99 1.90 12.67
C LEU A 74 -15.65 0.84 11.78
N ILE A 75 -14.98 -0.30 11.60
CA ILE A 75 -15.61 -1.48 11.03
C ILE A 75 -16.32 -2.18 12.20
N GLU A 76 -17.64 -2.00 12.30
CA GLU A 76 -18.46 -2.85 13.16
C GLU A 76 -18.56 -4.23 12.51
N LEU A 77 -17.72 -5.17 12.96
CA LEU A 77 -17.85 -6.59 12.62
C LEU A 77 -19.05 -7.15 13.38
N ASN A 78 -20.22 -7.16 12.75
CA ASN A 78 -21.44 -7.70 13.34
C ASN A 78 -21.82 -9.01 12.63
N ASP A 79 -21.07 -10.08 12.88
CA ASP A 79 -21.47 -11.45 12.49
C ASP A 79 -21.05 -12.44 13.59
N PRO A 80 -22.00 -13.06 14.32
CA PRO A 80 -21.71 -14.00 15.40
C PRO A 80 -21.36 -15.42 14.93
N GLU A 81 -21.43 -15.73 13.64
CA GLU A 81 -21.23 -17.11 13.15
C GLU A 81 -19.86 -17.32 12.48
N PRO A 82 -19.10 -18.36 12.88
CA PRO A 82 -17.84 -18.69 12.23
C PRO A 82 -18.09 -19.32 10.85
N ILE A 83 -17.46 -18.75 9.81
CA ILE A 83 -17.44 -19.32 8.46
C ILE A 83 -16.85 -20.73 8.50
N ARG A 84 -17.67 -21.75 8.20
CA ARG A 84 -17.22 -23.15 8.05
C ARG A 84 -16.84 -23.41 6.60
N ALA A 85 -15.53 -23.51 6.31
CA ALA A 85 -15.04 -24.07 5.06
C ALA A 85 -14.94 -25.60 5.19
N ILE A 86 -15.69 -26.33 4.37
CA ILE A 86 -15.55 -27.80 4.24
C ILE A 86 -14.38 -28.07 3.30
N ILE A 87 -13.25 -28.54 3.84
CA ILE A 87 -12.15 -29.06 3.05
C ILE A 87 -12.48 -30.53 2.75
N ARG A 88 -12.86 -30.85 1.50
CA ARG A 88 -12.87 -32.25 1.06
C ARG A 88 -11.42 -32.74 0.98
N GLY A 89 -11.01 -33.52 1.97
CA GLY A 89 -9.81 -34.35 1.88
C GLY A 89 -10.03 -35.38 0.77
N GLY A 90 -9.11 -35.42 -0.20
CA GLY A 90 -8.99 -36.54 -1.12
C GLY A 90 -8.03 -37.55 -0.52
N ASP A 91 -8.56 -38.70 -0.12
CA ASP A 91 -7.81 -39.89 0.25
C ASP A 91 -7.06 -40.48 -0.96
N ALA A 92 -5.82 -40.93 -0.73
CA ALA A 92 -5.33 -42.27 -1.10
C ALA A 92 -3.82 -42.44 -0.77
N GLU A 93 -3.50 -43.11 0.33
CA GLU A 93 -2.42 -44.12 0.38
C GLU A 93 -2.97 -45.46 -0.18
N PRO A 94 -2.23 -46.58 -0.36
CA PRO A 94 -0.78 -46.85 -0.16
C PRO A 94 -0.10 -47.65 -1.31
N SER A 95 1.23 -47.80 -1.24
CA SER A 95 1.95 -49.11 -1.21
C SER A 95 3.43 -48.87 -0.92
#